data_AF-A0A954IQY6-F1
#
_entry.id   AF-A0A954IQY6-F1
#
_cell.length_a   1.000
_cell.length_b   1.000
_cell.length_c   1.000
_cell.angle_alpha   90.00
_cell.angle_beta   90.00
_cell.angle_gamma   90.00
#
_symmetry.space_group_name_H-M   'P 1'
#
loop_
_entity.id
_entity.type
_entity.pdbx_description
1 polymer ?
#
loop_
_entity_poly.entity_id
_entity_poly.type
_entity_poly.pdbx_seq_one_letter_code
_entity_poly.pdbx_strand_id
1 'polypeptide(L)'
;MSTDTKRQIADLEQNIAQVLLGKPEPIQLTLVALLGGGHVLIEDAPGVGKTSLAKAVAKSLACTFTRLQFTPDMLPSDITGV
;
A
#
# COMPACT_ATOMS: atom_id res chain seq x y z
N MET A 1 -19.37 16.98 -7.90
CA MET A 1 -18.59 16.36 -6.80
C MET A 1 -18.25 14.89 -7.08
N SER A 2 -19.19 14.00 -7.41
CA SER A 2 -18.90 12.56 -7.63
C SER A 2 -17.92 12.25 -8.78
N THR A 3 -17.98 12.98 -9.90
CA THR A 3 -17.11 12.71 -11.07
C THR A 3 -15.64 13.00 -10.83
N ASP A 4 -15.35 13.98 -9.97
CA ASP A 4 -13.98 14.41 -9.69
C ASP A 4 -13.24 13.39 -8.83
N THR A 5 -13.91 12.86 -7.79
CA THR A 5 -13.37 11.79 -6.95
C THR A 5 -13.06 10.52 -7.74
N LYS A 6 -13.97 10.11 -8.65
CA LYS A 6 -13.73 8.94 -9.51
C LYS A 6 -12.49 9.12 -10.38
N ARG A 7 -12.30 10.33 -10.93
CA ARG A 7 -11.12 10.67 -11.72
C ARG A 7 -9.85 10.63 -10.87
N GLN A 8 -9.86 11.23 -9.68
CA GLN A 8 -8.72 11.22 -8.76
C GLN A 8 -8.29 9.81 -8.36
N ILE A 9 -9.25 8.91 -8.12
CA ILE A 9 -8.96 7.49 -7.82
C ILE A 9 -8.33 6.82 -9.04
N ALA A 10 -8.87 7.04 -10.24
CA ALA A 10 -8.30 6.49 -11.47
C ALA A 10 -6.87 7.00 -11.74
N ASP A 11 -6.62 8.29 -11.51
CA ASP A 11 -5.30 8.91 -11.65
C ASP A 11 -4.31 8.30 -10.63
N LEU A 12 -4.77 8.03 -9.40
CA LEU A 12 -3.99 7.36 -8.36
C LEU A 12 -3.65 5.91 -8.73
N GLU A 13 -4.63 5.14 -9.22
CA GLU A 13 -4.44 3.77 -9.70
C GLU A 13 -3.39 3.74 -10.83
N GLN A 14 -3.51 4.64 -11.80
CA GLN A 14 -2.58 4.73 -12.94
C GLN A 14 -1.16 5.08 -12.49
N ASN A 15 -1.02 6.00 -11.53
CA ASN A 15 0.29 6.38 -11.01
C ASN A 15 0.97 5.21 -10.29
N ILE A 16 0.24 4.44 -9.49
CA ILE A 16 0.78 3.26 -8.79
C ILE A 16 1.11 2.14 -9.79
N ALA A 17 0.32 1.98 -10.85
CA ALA A 17 0.54 0.98 -11.89
C ALA A 17 1.84 1.20 -12.68
N GLN A 18 2.42 2.41 -12.67
CA GLN A 18 3.76 2.65 -13.23
C GLN A 18 4.88 1.93 -12.45
N VAL A 19 4.63 1.59 -11.17
CA VAL A 19 5.61 0.92 -10.30
C VAL A 19 5.32 -0.58 -10.18
N LEU A 20 4.04 -0.97 -10.06
CA LEU A 20 3.62 -2.37 -9.96
C LEU A 20 3.01 -2.84 -11.29
N LEU A 21 3.89 -3.23 -12.22
CA LEU A 21 3.52 -3.59 -13.59
C LEU A 21 2.67 -4.87 -13.63
N GLY A 22 1.60 -4.85 -14.42
CA GLY A 22 0.79 -6.03 -14.74
C GLY A 22 -0.04 -6.58 -13.57
N LYS A 23 -0.17 -5.85 -12.46
CA LYS A 23 -0.95 -6.27 -11.28
C LYS A 23 -2.00 -5.23 -10.86
N PRO A 24 -3.07 -5.04 -11.65
CA PRO A 24 -4.11 -4.04 -11.34
C PRO A 24 -4.92 -4.39 -10.09
N GLU A 25 -5.19 -5.67 -9.85
CA GLU A 25 -6.04 -6.11 -8.73
C GLU A 25 -5.44 -5.79 -7.34
N PRO A 26 -4.16 -6.09 -7.04
CA PRO A 26 -3.55 -5.68 -5.77
C PRO A 26 -3.57 -4.18 -5.52
N ILE A 27 -3.47 -3.36 -6.57
CA ILE A 27 -3.55 -1.90 -6.48
C ILE A 27 -4.97 -1.51 -6.06
N GLN A 28 -5.98 -2.02 -6.76
CA GLN A 28 -7.39 -1.73 -6.49
C GLN A 28 -7.80 -2.14 -5.08
N LEU A 29 -7.48 -3.38 -4.66
CA LEU A 29 -7.80 -3.87 -3.32
C LEU A 29 -7.12 -3.04 -2.23
N THR A 30 -5.88 -2.59 -2.48
CA THR A 30 -5.17 -1.72 -1.53
C THR A 30 -5.83 -0.36 -1.40
N LEU A 31 -6.27 0.25 -2.50
CA LEU A 31 -6.97 1.53 -2.46
C LEU A 31 -8.36 1.40 -1.81
N VAL A 32 -9.10 0.33 -2.09
CA VAL A 32 -10.38 0.04 -1.44
C VAL A 32 -10.21 -0.08 0.07
N ALA A 33 -9.23 -0.88 0.52
CA ALA A 33 -8.94 -1.03 1.94
C ALA A 33 -8.54 0.30 2.57
N LEU A 34 -7.66 1.07 1.93
CA LEU A 34 -7.21 2.37 2.44
C LEU A 34 -8.36 3.37 2.58
N LEU A 35 -9.19 3.51 1.53
CA LEU A 35 -10.33 4.43 1.54
C LEU A 35 -11.42 3.99 2.52
N GLY A 36 -11.53 2.68 2.80
CA GLY A 36 -12.40 2.11 3.82
C GLY A 36 -11.83 2.12 5.24
N GLY A 37 -10.61 2.61 5.45
CA GLY A 37 -9.93 2.59 6.76
C GLY A 37 -9.53 1.19 7.24
N GLY A 38 -9.40 0.23 6.33
CA GLY A 38 -9.02 -1.16 6.61
C GLY A 38 -7.52 -1.42 6.52
N HIS A 39 -7.16 -2.70 6.65
CA HIS A 39 -5.78 -3.20 6.55
C HIS A 39 -5.67 -4.24 5.43
N VAL A 40 -4.47 -4.37 4.85
CA VAL A 40 -4.20 -5.30 3.75
C VAL A 40 -3.16 -6.32 4.20
N LEU A 41 -3.46 -7.60 4.02
CA LEU A 41 -2.50 -8.69 4.07
C LEU A 41 -2.11 -9.06 2.63
N ILE A 42 -0.81 -9.07 2.32
CA ILE A 42 -0.32 -9.42 0.98
C ILE A 42 0.47 -10.72 1.04
N GLU A 43 -0.16 -11.80 0.60
CA GLU A 43 0.45 -13.11 0.44
C GLU A 43 0.91 -13.29 -1.01
N ASP A 44 2.22 -13.28 -1.22
CA ASP A 44 2.80 -13.45 -2.56
C ASP A 44 4.25 -13.92 -2.41
N ALA A 45 4.88 -14.38 -3.49
CA ALA A 45 6.28 -14.83 -3.49
C ALA A 45 7.27 -13.69 -3.19
N PRO A 46 8.50 -13.97 -2.71
CA PRO A 46 9.52 -12.94 -2.53
C PRO A 46 9.84 -12.19 -3.83
N GLY A 47 10.11 -10.88 -3.77
CA GLY A 47 10.55 -10.09 -4.93
C GLY A 47 9.43 -9.60 -5.87
N VAL A 48 8.17 -9.96 -5.64
CA VAL A 48 7.04 -9.65 -6.54
C VAL A 48 6.39 -8.26 -6.37
N GLY A 49 7.09 -7.33 -5.74
CA GLY A 49 6.66 -5.92 -5.65
C GLY A 49 5.79 -5.53 -4.44
N LYS A 50 5.63 -6.39 -3.41
CA LYS A 50 4.85 -6.08 -2.19
C LYS A 50 5.27 -4.77 -1.52
N THR A 51 6.57 -4.60 -1.27
CA THR A 51 7.12 -3.37 -0.69
C THR A 51 7.00 -2.19 -1.64
N SER A 52 7.12 -2.43 -2.95
CA SER A 52 7.00 -1.39 -3.97
C SER A 52 5.58 -0.84 -4.02
N LEU A 53 4.55 -1.69 -3.90
CA LEU A 53 3.16 -1.29 -3.79
C LEU A 53 2.94 -0.36 -2.59
N ALA A 54 3.35 -0.79 -1.39
CA ALA A 54 3.17 0.00 -0.17
C ALA A 54 3.90 1.37 -0.25
N LYS A 55 5.12 1.39 -0.81
CA LYS A 55 5.87 2.64 -1.04
C LYS A 55 5.21 3.54 -2.09
N ALA A 56 4.71 2.97 -3.18
CA ALA A 56 4.06 3.71 -4.26
C ALA A 56 2.77 4.37 -3.79
N VAL A 57 1.96 3.65 -3.01
CA VAL A 57 0.74 4.20 -2.37
C VAL A 57 1.11 5.37 -1.45
N ALA A 58 2.05 5.17 -0.52
CA ALA A 58 2.46 6.21 0.41
C ALA A 58 2.99 7.46 -0.31
N LYS A 59 3.85 7.28 -1.32
CA LYS A 59 4.40 8.40 -2.11
C LYS A 59 3.32 9.14 -2.90
N SER A 60 2.35 8.42 -3.47
CA SER A 60 1.27 9.02 -4.26
C SER A 60 0.31 9.86 -3.42
N LEU A 61 0.23 9.58 -2.12
CA LEU A 61 -0.64 10.26 -1.16
C LEU A 61 0.12 11.19 -0.19
N ALA A 62 1.41 11.41 -0.43
CA ALA A 62 2.29 12.18 0.46
C ALA A 62 2.29 11.69 1.93
N CYS A 63 2.13 10.38 2.13
CA CYS A 63 2.22 9.75 3.45
C CYS A 63 3.65 9.35 3.81
N THR A 64 3.92 9.21 5.10
CA THR A 64 5.13 8.54 5.58
C THR A 64 5.06 7.05 5.31
N PHE A 65 6.18 6.46 4.88
CA PHE A 65 6.31 5.01 4.73
C PHE A 65 7.31 4.47 5.75
N THR A 66 6.85 3.54 6.58
CA THR A 66 7.68 2.81 7.54
C THR A 66 7.64 1.33 7.19
N ARG A 67 8.81 0.68 7.14
CA ARG A 67 8.93 -0.77 6.98
C ARG A 67 9.51 -1.37 8.25
N LEU A 68 8.79 -2.32 8.83
CA LEU A 68 9.22 -3.10 9.97
C LEU A 68 9.33 -4.57 9.55
N GLN A 69 10.52 -5.15 9.73
CA GLN A 69 10.76 -6.56 9.47
C GLN A 69 10.50 -7.33 10.76
N PHE A 70 9.53 -8.24 10.73
CA PHE A 70 9.29 -9.14 11.85
C PHE A 70 10.43 -10.17 11.92
N THR A 71 10.94 -10.36 13.12
CA THR A 71 11.95 -11.36 13.49
C THR A 71 11.43 -12.14 14.70
N PRO A 72 11.87 -13.40 14.92
CA PRO A 72 11.34 -14.25 15.98
C PRO A 72 11.65 -13.75 17.40
N ASP A 73 12.64 -12.86 17.53
CA ASP A 73 13.12 -12.24 18.75
C ASP A 73 12.49 -10.87 19.05
N MET A 74 11.67 -10.34 18.13
CA MET A 74 11.05 -9.03 18.29
C MET A 74 10.10 -8.99 19.50
N LEU A 75 10.26 -7.98 20.33
CA LEU A 75 9.41 -7.70 21.49
C LEU A 75 8.29 -6.71 21.13
N PRO A 76 7.15 -6.73 21.83
CA PRO A 76 6.11 -5.71 21.65
C PRO A 76 6.63 -4.28 21.80
N SER A 77 7.57 -4.06 22.72
CA SER A 77 8.23 -2.76 22.97
C SER A 77 8.97 -2.23 21.75
N ASP A 78 9.47 -3.09 20.84
CA ASP A 78 10.14 -2.67 19.60
C ASP A 78 9.17 -2.02 18.59
N ILE A 79 7.86 -2.27 18.76
CA ILE A 79 6.79 -1.72 17.91
C ILE A 79 6.10 -0.55 18.63
N THR A 80 5.80 -0.69 19.92
CA THR A 80 5.01 0.30 20.67
C THR A 80 5.85 1.38 21.35
N GLY A 81 7.15 1.14 21.56
CA GLY A 81 8.08 2.10 22.17
C GLY A 81 7.89 2.34 23.66
N VAL A 82 7.17 1.46 24.37
CA VAL A 82 6.94 1.47 25.84
C VAL A 82 7.64 0.31 26.52
#